data_AF-A0A5P8WHG2-F1
#
_entry.id   AF-A0A5P8WHG2-F1
#
_cell.length_a   1.000
_cell.length_b   1.000
_cell.length_c   1.000
_cell.angle_alpha   90.00
_cell.angle_beta   90.00
_cell.angle_gamma   90.00
#
_symmetry.space_group_name_H-M   'P 1'
#
loop_
_entity.id
_entity.type
_entity.pdbx_description
1 polymer ?
#
loop_
_entity_poly.entity_id
_entity_poly.type
_entity_poly.pdbx_seq_one_letter_code
_entity_poly.pdbx_strand_id
1 'polypeptide(L)'
;MELRDRKLYRSTHKTFEEYCRDRFGHNRRQSYLLMDAAVIFDNLEQKCDRNDHILPTNEWQIRPLTKLDPDIQPEAWEQAVESANGKVPSHRLVKDVVQRIMERTQVPNTYQIGEVCQILTKDNPELRGKGGCWAIVSAVNDFSCSVRMWDGEYAVGLQHLKSYNYLPAECEQIQFLSDRISRVYSGSLEESVQKFLESLGKLNRAYLTTVEEKLLNVLESEYGGKRIL
;
A
#
# COMPACT_ATOMS: atom_id res chain seq x y z
N MET A 1 -0.63 15.03 15.57
CA MET A 1 -1.63 14.19 14.86
C MET A 1 -3.07 14.37 15.35
N GLU A 2 -3.31 14.46 16.66
CA GLU A 2 -4.67 14.39 17.24
C GLU A 2 -5.71 15.40 16.71
N LEU A 3 -5.31 16.64 16.39
CA LEU A 3 -6.24 17.71 15.99
C LEU A 3 -7.00 17.41 14.68
N ARG A 4 -6.32 16.78 13.72
CA ARG A 4 -6.91 16.34 12.45
C ARG A 4 -7.68 15.06 12.63
N ASP A 5 -7.06 14.06 13.25
CA ASP A 5 -7.59 12.68 13.30
C ASP A 5 -8.87 12.61 14.12
N ARG A 6 -8.95 13.41 15.18
CA ARG A 6 -10.17 13.58 15.99
C ARG A 6 -11.08 14.70 15.48
N LYS A 7 -10.78 15.31 14.33
CA LYS A 7 -11.54 16.39 13.68
C LYS A 7 -11.86 17.57 14.62
N LEU A 8 -10.96 17.89 15.55
CA LEU A 8 -11.18 18.91 16.59
C LEU A 8 -11.37 20.32 16.02
N TYR A 9 -10.86 20.57 14.80
CA TYR A 9 -11.06 21.82 14.06
C TYR A 9 -12.55 22.12 13.77
N ARG A 10 -13.42 21.09 13.76
CA ARG A 10 -14.86 21.26 13.48
C ARG A 10 -15.62 22.07 14.52
N SER A 11 -15.03 22.28 15.69
CA SER A 11 -15.55 23.19 16.72
C SER A 11 -15.52 24.65 16.28
N THR A 12 -14.64 25.03 15.35
CA THR A 12 -14.41 26.42 14.93
C THR A 12 -14.50 26.63 13.42
N HIS A 13 -14.22 25.61 12.61
CA HIS A 13 -14.12 25.71 11.15
C HIS A 13 -14.79 24.52 10.45
N LYS A 14 -15.39 24.73 9.28
CA LYS A 14 -16.09 23.66 8.55
C LYS A 14 -15.11 22.67 7.92
N THR A 15 -13.96 23.18 7.46
CA THR A 15 -12.92 22.36 6.85
C THR A 15 -11.57 22.54 7.53
N PHE A 16 -10.71 21.53 7.42
CA PHE A 16 -9.33 21.62 7.91
C PHE A 16 -8.54 22.68 7.14
N GLU A 17 -8.86 22.92 5.87
CA GLU A 17 -8.19 23.95 5.06
C GLU A 17 -8.49 25.37 5.56
N GLU A 18 -9.76 25.67 5.86
CA GLU A 18 -10.15 26.95 6.47
C GLU A 18 -9.42 27.16 7.79
N TYR A 19 -9.40 26.13 8.65
CA TYR A 19 -8.67 26.16 9.93
C TYR A 19 -7.18 26.47 9.74
N CYS A 20 -6.51 25.80 8.79
CA CYS A 20 -5.09 26.03 8.53
C CYS A 20 -4.81 27.43 8.01
N ARG A 21 -5.68 27.96 7.14
CA ARG A 21 -5.54 29.29 6.58
C ARG A 21 -5.73 30.37 7.64
N ASP A 22 -6.76 30.25 8.46
CA ASP A 22 -7.09 31.21 9.51
C ASP A 22 -6.04 31.19 10.64
N ARG A 23 -5.67 30.01 11.12
CA ARG A 23 -4.80 29.88 12.30
C ARG A 23 -3.31 29.98 12.01
N PHE A 24 -2.88 29.54 10.83
CA PHE A 24 -1.45 29.44 10.51
C PHE A 24 -1.05 30.18 9.24
N GLY A 25 -2.00 30.83 8.55
CA GLY A 25 -1.70 31.64 7.36
C GLY A 25 -1.25 30.85 6.14
N HIS A 26 -1.38 29.52 6.15
CA HIS A 26 -0.94 28.66 5.06
C HIS A 26 -1.98 27.60 4.69
N ASN A 27 -1.84 27.05 3.48
CA ASN A 27 -2.77 26.06 2.97
C ASN A 27 -2.65 24.71 3.70
N ARG A 28 -3.65 23.86 3.43
CA ARG A 28 -3.72 22.50 3.96
C ARG A 28 -2.50 21.64 3.61
N ARG A 29 -1.95 21.79 2.39
CA ARG A 29 -0.77 21.03 1.93
C ARG A 29 0.45 21.32 2.80
N GLN A 30 0.73 22.59 3.08
CA GLN A 30 1.84 22.98 3.94
C GLN A 30 1.68 22.43 5.37
N SER A 31 0.45 22.37 5.87
CA SER A 31 0.16 21.78 7.18
C SER A 31 0.50 20.28 7.21
N TYR A 32 0.18 19.52 6.16
CA TYR A 32 0.55 18.11 6.08
C TYR A 32 2.06 17.91 6.04
N LEU A 33 2.75 18.71 5.22
CA LEU A 33 4.20 18.65 5.12
C LEU A 33 4.87 18.93 6.47
N LEU A 34 4.38 19.91 7.23
CA LEU A 34 4.87 20.19 8.58
C LEU A 34 4.57 19.07 9.58
N MET A 35 3.44 18.36 9.44
CA MET A 35 3.14 17.19 10.27
C MET A 35 4.10 16.04 9.99
N ASP A 36 4.32 15.71 8.71
CA ASP A 36 5.23 14.65 8.31
C ASP A 36 6.67 14.99 8.72
N ALA A 37 7.06 16.27 8.58
CA ALA A 37 8.34 16.80 9.03
C ALA A 37 8.54 16.62 10.53
N ALA A 38 7.52 16.91 11.35
CA ALA A 38 7.61 16.77 12.80
C ALA A 38 7.85 15.30 13.19
N VAL A 39 7.12 14.37 12.57
CA VAL A 39 7.31 12.92 12.83
C VAL A 39 8.72 12.46 12.47
N ILE A 40 9.24 12.89 11.32
CA ILE A 40 10.59 12.54 10.89
C ILE A 40 11.63 13.20 11.81
N PHE A 41 11.43 14.46 12.18
CA PHE A 41 12.34 15.18 13.07
C PHE A 41 12.46 14.48 14.43
N ASP A 42 11.33 14.11 15.05
CA ASP A 42 11.31 13.37 16.32
C ASP A 42 12.06 12.03 16.18
N ASN A 43 11.89 11.33 15.05
CA ASN A 43 12.58 10.07 14.77
C ASN A 43 14.10 10.26 14.63
N LEU A 44 14.55 11.34 13.97
CA LEU A 44 15.97 11.67 13.86
C LEU A 44 16.57 12.11 15.20
N GLU A 45 15.82 12.87 16.01
CA GLU A 45 16.24 13.30 17.34
C GLU A 45 16.44 12.10 18.28
N GLN A 46 15.56 11.10 18.21
CA GLN A 46 15.62 9.92 19.07
C GLN A 46 16.72 8.92 18.68
N LYS A 47 17.00 8.76 17.38
CA LYS A 47 17.81 7.65 16.86
C LYS A 47 19.23 8.03 16.41
N CYS A 48 19.53 9.29 16.11
CA CYS A 48 20.91 9.70 15.80
C CYS A 48 21.74 9.90 17.09
N ASP A 49 23.07 9.78 16.98
CA ASP A 49 23.98 9.87 18.13
C ASP A 49 24.07 11.31 18.70
N ARG A 50 23.94 11.43 20.02
CA ARG A 50 23.77 12.70 20.75
C ARG A 50 24.98 13.62 20.70
N ASN A 51 26.18 13.09 20.39
CA ASN A 51 27.41 13.86 20.47
C ASN A 51 27.75 14.65 19.20
N ASP A 52 27.12 14.37 18.05
CA ASP A 52 27.38 15.01 16.75
C ASP A 52 26.07 15.39 16.00
N HIS A 53 25.00 15.69 16.75
CA HIS A 53 23.64 15.86 16.22
C HIS A 53 23.49 17.06 15.29
N ILE A 54 23.66 16.83 13.98
CA ILE A 54 23.29 17.79 12.94
C ILE A 54 21.84 17.52 12.57
N LEU A 55 20.93 18.28 13.18
CA LEU A 55 19.50 18.16 12.91
C LEU A 55 19.06 19.01 11.70
N PRO A 56 17.93 18.65 11.06
CA PRO A 56 17.33 19.47 10.02
C PRO A 56 16.99 20.87 10.51
N THR A 57 17.16 21.88 9.66
CA THR A 57 16.77 23.27 9.97
C THR A 57 15.46 23.67 9.30
N ASN A 58 15.00 22.90 8.31
CA ASN A 58 13.74 23.16 7.62
C ASN A 58 13.08 21.86 7.11
N GLU A 59 11.74 21.81 7.12
CA GLU A 59 10.93 20.71 6.56
C GLU A 59 11.38 20.35 5.14
N TRP A 60 11.72 21.35 4.34
CA TRP A 60 12.05 21.10 2.94
C TRP A 60 13.24 20.14 2.78
N GLN A 61 14.19 20.14 3.72
CA GLN A 61 15.36 19.24 3.68
C GLN A 61 14.98 17.78 3.89
N ILE A 62 14.02 17.52 4.78
CA ILE A 62 13.63 16.17 5.19
C ILE A 62 12.43 15.62 4.43
N ARG A 63 11.75 16.44 3.63
CA ARG A 63 10.68 15.97 2.74
C ARG A 63 11.05 14.71 1.92
N PRO A 64 12.28 14.54 1.39
CA PRO A 64 12.63 13.30 0.68
C PRO A 64 12.58 12.05 1.59
N LEU A 65 12.85 12.19 2.89
CA LEU A 65 12.86 11.07 3.84
C LEU A 65 11.48 10.46 4.07
N THR A 66 10.39 11.15 3.70
CA THR A 66 9.02 10.60 3.79
C THR A 66 8.82 9.34 2.92
N LYS A 67 9.75 9.06 1.99
CA LYS A 67 9.72 7.88 1.12
C LYS A 67 10.36 6.63 1.76
N LEU A 68 11.03 6.79 2.89
CA LEU A 68 11.73 5.71 3.58
C LEU A 68 10.97 5.26 4.82
N ASP A 69 11.09 3.99 5.17
CA ASP A 69 10.61 3.48 6.44
C ASP A 69 11.29 4.20 7.61
N PRO A 70 10.58 4.44 8.74
CA PRO A 70 11.11 5.17 9.89
C PRO A 70 12.42 4.61 10.45
N ASP A 71 12.71 3.33 10.26
CA ASP A 71 13.96 2.73 10.74
C ASP A 71 15.17 3.09 9.88
N ILE A 72 14.97 3.43 8.60
CA ILE A 72 16.03 3.76 7.65
C ILE A 72 16.26 5.28 7.53
N GLN A 73 15.29 6.10 7.94
CA GLN A 73 15.39 7.56 7.91
C GLN A 73 16.62 8.13 8.64
N PRO A 74 17.01 7.67 9.85
CA PRO A 74 18.21 8.14 10.54
C PRO A 74 19.49 7.86 9.76
N GLU A 75 19.64 6.63 9.26
CA GLU A 75 20.79 6.23 8.45
C GLU A 75 20.89 7.07 7.17
N ALA A 76 19.76 7.31 6.50
CA ALA A 76 19.71 8.16 5.32
C ALA A 76 20.08 9.61 5.61
N TRP A 77 19.70 10.13 6.77
CA TRP A 77 20.07 11.47 7.19
C TRP A 77 21.56 11.57 7.55
N GLU A 78 22.11 10.62 8.28
CA GLU A 78 23.53 10.54 8.62
C GLU A 78 24.40 10.46 7.36
N GLN A 79 24.06 9.59 6.41
CA GLN A 79 24.76 9.54 5.12
C GLN A 79 24.72 10.87 4.36
N ALA A 80 23.62 11.64 4.47
CA ALA A 80 23.53 12.97 3.89
C ALA A 80 24.41 13.99 4.61
N VAL A 81 24.48 13.93 5.94
CA VAL A 81 25.37 14.76 6.77
C VAL A 81 26.85 14.47 6.47
N GLU A 82 27.23 13.19 6.37
CA GLU A 82 28.58 12.77 5.97
C GLU A 82 28.93 13.30 4.57
N SER A 83 28.00 13.15 3.62
CA SER A 83 28.16 13.68 2.25
C SER A 83 28.24 15.21 2.21
N ALA A 84 27.78 15.90 3.26
CA ALA A 84 27.89 17.35 3.44
C ALA A 84 29.13 17.75 4.27
N ASN A 85 30.06 16.82 4.52
CA ASN A 85 31.25 17.00 5.36
C ASN A 85 30.91 17.47 6.78
N GLY A 86 29.91 16.85 7.42
CA GLY A 86 29.50 17.20 8.79
C GLY A 86 28.85 18.58 8.85
N LYS A 87 28.09 18.96 7.83
CA LYS A 87 27.26 20.18 7.82
C LYS A 87 25.80 19.80 7.58
N VAL A 88 24.89 20.72 7.90
CA VAL A 88 23.46 20.52 7.59
C VAL A 88 23.30 20.30 6.08
N PRO A 89 22.78 19.14 5.64
CA PRO A 89 22.70 18.81 4.23
C PRO A 89 21.65 19.66 3.50
N SER A 90 21.87 19.89 2.22
CA SER A 90 20.87 20.53 1.35
C SER A 90 19.79 19.52 0.94
N HIS A 91 18.58 20.00 0.60
CA HIS A 91 17.52 19.14 0.06
C HIS A 91 17.97 18.26 -1.09
N ARG A 92 18.79 18.78 -2.02
CA ARG A 92 19.29 18.00 -3.16
C ARG A 92 20.11 16.82 -2.69
N LEU A 93 21.01 17.04 -1.73
CA LEU A 93 21.86 16.00 -1.19
C LEU A 93 21.06 14.92 -0.45
N VAL A 94 20.10 15.33 0.38
CA VAL A 94 19.20 14.40 1.07
C VAL A 94 18.40 13.59 0.06
N LYS A 95 17.87 14.25 -0.99
CA LYS A 95 17.15 13.57 -2.07
C LYS A 95 18.03 12.55 -2.80
N ASP A 96 19.28 12.90 -3.10
CA ASP A 96 20.21 12.01 -3.81
C ASP A 96 20.60 10.79 -2.93
N VAL A 97 20.78 10.98 -1.62
CA VAL A 97 21.01 9.88 -0.68
C VAL A 97 19.79 8.98 -0.57
N VAL A 98 18.59 9.55 -0.37
CA VAL A 98 17.34 8.79 -0.35
C VAL A 98 17.18 7.98 -1.63
N GLN A 99 17.44 8.59 -2.78
CA GLN A 99 17.34 7.92 -4.07
C GLN A 99 18.33 6.75 -4.17
N ARG A 100 19.60 6.95 -3.77
CA ARG A 100 20.61 5.88 -3.73
C ARG A 100 20.23 4.77 -2.76
N ILE A 101 19.66 5.08 -1.61
CA ILE A 101 19.19 4.08 -0.65
C ILE A 101 18.04 3.31 -1.27
N MET A 102 17.05 3.97 -1.88
CA MET A 102 15.93 3.32 -2.57
C MET A 102 16.41 2.43 -3.74
N GLU A 103 17.43 2.86 -4.48
CA GLU A 103 18.03 2.07 -5.58
C GLU A 103 18.87 0.89 -5.06
N ARG A 104 19.57 1.04 -3.92
CA ARG A 104 20.34 -0.05 -3.29
C ARG A 104 19.46 -1.03 -2.53
N THR A 105 18.34 -0.54 -2.00
CA THR A 105 17.29 -1.33 -1.32
C THR A 105 16.16 -1.71 -2.27
N GLN A 106 16.31 -1.50 -3.58
CA GLN A 106 15.56 -2.24 -4.59
C GLN A 106 15.93 -3.72 -4.41
N VAL A 107 15.26 -4.38 -3.45
CA VAL A 107 14.94 -5.78 -3.62
C VAL A 107 14.16 -5.80 -4.91
N PRO A 108 14.73 -6.36 -6.00
CA PRO A 108 14.02 -6.43 -7.27
C PRO A 108 12.65 -7.01 -6.97
N ASN A 109 11.61 -6.46 -7.60
CA ASN A 109 10.31 -7.08 -7.51
C ASN A 109 10.45 -8.53 -8.00
N THR A 110 10.45 -9.48 -7.05
CA THR A 110 10.66 -10.90 -7.33
C THR A 110 9.41 -11.57 -7.87
N TYR A 111 8.27 -10.87 -7.83
CA TYR A 111 7.02 -11.42 -8.30
C TYR A 111 7.02 -11.60 -9.81
N GLN A 112 6.39 -12.67 -10.27
CA GLN A 112 6.24 -12.99 -11.68
C GLN A 112 4.78 -12.85 -12.12
N ILE A 113 4.57 -12.51 -13.40
CA ILE A 113 3.23 -12.49 -13.98
C ILE A 113 2.62 -13.90 -13.86
N GLY A 114 1.39 -13.99 -13.38
CA GLY A 114 0.68 -15.24 -13.12
C GLY A 114 0.92 -15.85 -11.75
N GLU A 115 1.84 -15.31 -10.95
CA GLU A 115 2.09 -15.75 -9.59
C GLU A 115 0.90 -15.47 -8.66
N VAL A 116 0.61 -16.43 -7.78
CA VAL A 116 -0.46 -16.30 -6.78
C VAL A 116 0.11 -15.83 -5.45
N CYS A 117 -0.45 -14.75 -4.93
CA CYS A 117 -0.06 -14.12 -3.69
C CYS A 117 -1.27 -13.89 -2.77
N GLN A 118 -1.01 -13.66 -1.49
CA GLN A 118 -1.99 -13.29 -0.48
C GLN A 118 -1.91 -11.78 -0.20
N ILE A 119 -3.07 -11.14 -0.06
CA ILE A 119 -3.17 -9.74 0.32
C ILE A 119 -3.03 -9.57 1.84
N LEU A 120 -2.11 -8.68 2.24
CA LEU A 120 -1.89 -8.24 3.61
C LEU A 120 -2.44 -6.82 3.80
N THR A 121 -3.35 -6.62 4.75
CA THR A 121 -4.02 -5.32 4.98
C THR A 121 -3.34 -4.41 5.99
N LYS A 122 -2.04 -4.61 6.29
CA LYS A 122 -1.32 -3.73 7.24
C LYS A 122 -1.47 -2.26 6.79
N ASP A 123 -2.27 -1.50 7.53
CA ASP A 123 -2.42 -0.04 7.43
C ASP A 123 -2.84 0.56 6.06
N ASN A 124 -3.35 -0.24 5.11
CA ASN A 124 -3.84 0.26 3.82
C ASN A 124 -5.38 0.34 3.77
N PRO A 125 -5.99 1.56 3.74
CA PRO A 125 -7.44 1.74 3.67
C PRO A 125 -8.09 1.19 2.40
N GLU A 126 -7.36 1.15 1.28
CA GLU A 126 -7.88 0.67 -0.02
C GLU A 126 -8.04 -0.85 -0.04
N LEU A 127 -7.31 -1.57 0.81
CA LEU A 127 -7.37 -3.03 0.93
C LEU A 127 -8.34 -3.49 2.04
N ARG A 128 -9.14 -2.59 2.61
CA ARG A 128 -10.03 -2.91 3.73
C ARG A 128 -11.00 -4.03 3.36
N GLY A 129 -11.00 -5.11 4.15
CA GLY A 129 -11.84 -6.30 3.91
C GLY A 129 -11.23 -7.35 2.97
N LYS A 130 -10.12 -7.02 2.30
CA LYS A 130 -9.39 -7.89 1.36
C LYS A 130 -8.28 -8.72 2.00
N GLY A 131 -8.07 -8.55 3.31
CA GLY A 131 -7.06 -9.29 4.05
C GLY A 131 -7.27 -10.79 3.95
N GLY A 132 -6.21 -11.50 3.59
CA GLY A 132 -6.22 -12.95 3.43
C GLY A 132 -6.75 -13.45 2.09
N CYS A 133 -7.30 -12.58 1.24
CA CYS A 133 -7.68 -12.98 -0.11
C CYS A 133 -6.44 -13.35 -0.93
N TRP A 134 -6.56 -14.37 -1.78
CA TRP A 134 -5.57 -14.60 -2.83
C TRP A 134 -5.77 -13.61 -3.97
N ALA A 135 -4.68 -13.34 -4.69
CA ALA A 135 -4.63 -12.48 -5.85
C ALA A 135 -3.60 -13.01 -6.85
N ILE A 136 -3.84 -12.81 -8.14
CA ILE A 136 -2.94 -13.24 -9.21
C ILE A 136 -2.25 -12.00 -9.79
N VAL A 137 -0.92 -12.03 -9.87
CA VAL A 137 -0.14 -10.92 -10.44
C VAL A 137 -0.44 -10.79 -11.94
N SER A 138 -1.01 -9.66 -12.35
CA SER A 138 -1.29 -9.34 -13.76
C SER A 138 -0.21 -8.43 -14.37
N ALA A 139 0.45 -7.59 -13.57
CA ALA A 139 1.59 -6.79 -13.99
C ALA A 139 2.57 -6.56 -12.84
N VAL A 140 3.86 -6.46 -13.17
CA VAL A 140 4.97 -6.26 -12.23
C VAL A 140 5.53 -4.86 -12.46
N ASN A 141 5.51 -4.02 -11.44
CA ASN A 141 6.13 -2.69 -11.42
C ASN A 141 7.26 -2.65 -10.38
N ASP A 142 8.09 -1.61 -10.40
CA ASP A 142 9.29 -1.52 -9.54
C ASP A 142 9.00 -1.68 -8.04
N PHE A 143 7.85 -1.18 -7.55
CA PHE A 143 7.49 -1.18 -6.12
C PHE A 143 6.06 -1.68 -5.85
N SER A 144 5.38 -2.23 -6.85
CA SER A 144 4.02 -2.72 -6.73
C SER A 144 3.69 -3.72 -7.81
N CYS A 145 2.69 -4.57 -7.56
CA CYS A 145 2.09 -5.40 -8.60
C CYS A 145 0.67 -4.92 -8.87
N SER A 146 0.26 -4.97 -10.14
CA SER A 146 -1.16 -5.06 -10.45
C SER A 146 -1.59 -6.49 -10.21
N VAL A 147 -2.64 -6.69 -9.43
CA VAL A 147 -3.13 -8.01 -9.05
C VAL A 147 -4.62 -8.12 -9.32
N ARG A 148 -5.03 -9.29 -9.82
CA ARG A 148 -6.43 -9.66 -10.02
C ARG A 148 -6.94 -10.41 -8.80
N MET A 149 -8.05 -9.95 -8.26
CA MET A 149 -8.79 -10.57 -7.16
C MET A 149 -10.18 -11.03 -7.66
N TRP A 150 -10.95 -11.67 -6.79
CA TRP A 150 -12.29 -12.17 -7.09
C TRP A 150 -13.28 -11.09 -7.56
N ASP A 151 -13.03 -9.82 -7.26
CA ASP A 151 -13.94 -8.69 -7.56
C ASP A 151 -13.35 -7.61 -8.47
N GLY A 152 -12.11 -7.75 -8.94
CA GLY A 152 -11.49 -6.75 -9.81
C GLY A 152 -9.96 -6.75 -9.77
N GLU A 153 -9.38 -5.73 -10.40
CA GLU A 153 -7.93 -5.49 -10.41
C GLU A 153 -7.53 -4.34 -9.49
N TYR A 154 -6.39 -4.49 -8.82
CA TYR A 154 -5.88 -3.57 -7.82
C TYR A 154 -4.38 -3.38 -7.98
N ALA A 155 -3.90 -2.14 -7.77
CA ALA A 155 -2.47 -1.87 -7.64
C ALA A 155 -2.07 -2.03 -6.16
N VAL A 156 -1.15 -2.95 -5.87
CA VAL A 156 -0.79 -3.33 -4.50
C VAL A 156 0.73 -3.25 -4.31
N GLY A 157 1.16 -2.49 -3.31
CA GLY A 157 2.58 -2.38 -2.93
C GLY A 157 3.16 -3.72 -2.45
N LEU A 158 4.45 -3.97 -2.69
CA LEU A 158 5.09 -5.27 -2.41
C LEU A 158 4.98 -5.68 -0.92
N GLN A 159 4.99 -4.72 -0.01
CA GLN A 159 4.83 -4.92 1.43
C GLN A 159 3.44 -5.47 1.83
N HIS A 160 2.45 -5.34 0.94
CA HIS A 160 1.09 -5.84 1.12
C HIS A 160 0.85 -7.17 0.39
N LEU A 161 1.89 -7.75 -0.20
CA LEU A 161 1.83 -9.03 -0.92
C LEU A 161 2.68 -10.07 -0.19
N LYS A 162 2.14 -11.29 -0.10
CA LYS A 162 2.88 -12.46 0.35
C LYS A 162 2.71 -13.60 -0.65
N SER A 163 3.78 -14.00 -1.33
CA SER A 163 3.72 -15.16 -2.23
C SER A 163 3.26 -16.42 -1.49
N TYR A 164 2.38 -17.21 -2.13
CA TYR A 164 2.08 -18.56 -1.67
C TYR A 164 3.17 -19.57 -2.03
N ASN A 165 4.07 -19.22 -2.95
CA ASN A 165 5.07 -20.13 -3.54
C ASN A 165 4.43 -21.38 -4.15
N TYR A 166 3.25 -21.22 -4.76
CA TYR A 166 2.56 -22.29 -5.47
C TYR A 166 3.38 -22.78 -6.67
N LEU A 167 3.26 -24.07 -6.95
CA LEU A 167 3.81 -24.67 -8.15
C LEU A 167 3.03 -24.18 -9.38
N PRO A 168 3.63 -24.20 -10.59
CA PRO A 168 2.96 -23.75 -11.81
C PRO A 168 1.55 -24.36 -12.02
N ALA A 169 1.39 -25.66 -11.75
CA ALA A 169 0.10 -26.33 -11.85
C ALA A 169 -0.95 -25.82 -10.85
N GLU A 170 -0.54 -25.44 -9.64
CA GLU A 170 -1.43 -24.86 -8.63
C GLU A 170 -1.81 -23.41 -9.01
N CYS A 171 -0.87 -22.64 -9.57
CA CYS A 171 -1.15 -21.33 -10.14
C CYS A 171 -2.16 -21.40 -11.28
N GLU A 172 -2.05 -22.38 -12.19
CA GLU A 172 -3.03 -22.62 -13.26
C GLU A 172 -4.43 -22.92 -12.72
N GLN A 173 -4.54 -23.73 -11.65
CA GLN A 173 -5.83 -24.01 -11.01
C GLN A 173 -6.47 -22.76 -10.40
N ILE A 174 -5.68 -21.92 -9.72
CA ILE A 174 -6.15 -20.65 -9.17
C ILE A 174 -6.54 -19.68 -10.29
N GLN A 175 -5.77 -19.62 -11.39
CA GLN A 175 -6.13 -18.81 -12.56
C GLN A 175 -7.47 -19.26 -13.16
N PHE A 176 -7.66 -20.56 -13.35
CA PHE A 176 -8.92 -21.12 -13.82
C PHE A 176 -10.09 -20.76 -12.89
N LEU A 177 -9.90 -20.88 -11.58
CA LEU A 177 -10.90 -20.47 -10.58
C LEU A 177 -11.19 -18.97 -10.66
N SER A 178 -10.17 -18.13 -10.80
CA SER A 178 -10.32 -16.68 -10.95
C SER A 178 -11.13 -16.30 -12.17
N ASP A 179 -10.90 -16.95 -13.29
CA ASP A 179 -11.62 -16.69 -14.53
C ASP A 179 -13.09 -17.08 -14.42
N ARG A 180 -13.39 -18.19 -13.73
CA ARG A 180 -14.76 -18.61 -13.43
C ARG A 180 -15.49 -17.60 -12.55
N ILE A 181 -14.86 -17.19 -11.44
CA ILE A 181 -15.44 -16.20 -10.53
C ILE A 181 -15.69 -14.87 -11.26
N SER A 182 -14.74 -14.42 -12.09
CA SER A 182 -14.85 -13.16 -12.83
C SER A 182 -15.98 -13.15 -13.86
N ARG A 183 -16.38 -14.32 -14.39
CA ARG A 183 -17.54 -14.44 -15.30
C ARG A 183 -18.88 -14.28 -14.58
N VAL A 184 -18.93 -14.64 -13.31
CA VAL A 184 -20.13 -14.55 -12.46
C VAL A 184 -20.22 -13.17 -11.82
N TYR A 185 -19.09 -12.66 -11.33
CA TYR A 185 -19.06 -11.45 -10.52
C TYR A 185 -19.60 -10.23 -11.27
N SER A 186 -20.57 -9.55 -10.64
CA SER A 186 -21.02 -8.22 -11.05
C SER A 186 -21.41 -7.42 -9.81
N GLY A 187 -21.28 -6.09 -9.87
CA GLY A 187 -21.60 -5.21 -8.74
C GLY A 187 -23.08 -5.20 -8.35
N SER A 188 -23.98 -5.80 -9.15
CA SER A 188 -25.42 -5.90 -8.88
C SER A 188 -25.85 -7.27 -8.34
N LEU A 189 -24.92 -8.17 -8.01
CA LEU A 189 -25.26 -9.45 -7.38
C LEU A 189 -25.82 -9.26 -5.96
N GLU A 190 -26.62 -10.22 -5.53
CA GLU A 190 -27.08 -10.32 -4.15
C GLU A 190 -25.91 -10.43 -3.16
N GLU A 191 -26.05 -9.84 -1.97
CA GLU A 191 -24.98 -9.83 -0.95
C GLU A 191 -24.53 -11.24 -0.56
N SER A 192 -25.47 -12.19 -0.49
CA SER A 192 -25.19 -13.61 -0.22
C SER A 192 -24.25 -14.22 -1.27
N VAL A 193 -24.49 -13.93 -2.54
CA VAL A 193 -23.66 -14.39 -3.67
C VAL A 193 -22.29 -13.73 -3.62
N GLN A 194 -22.24 -12.41 -3.38
CA GLN A 194 -20.96 -11.69 -3.23
C GLN A 194 -20.12 -12.26 -2.07
N LYS A 195 -20.75 -12.57 -0.92
CA LYS A 195 -20.07 -13.18 0.23
C LYS A 195 -19.56 -14.58 -0.06
N PHE A 196 -20.29 -15.36 -0.86
CA PHE A 196 -19.82 -16.65 -1.31
C PHE A 196 -18.61 -16.52 -2.24
N LEU A 197 -18.65 -15.65 -3.24
CA LEU A 197 -17.49 -15.40 -4.13
C LEU A 197 -16.28 -14.85 -3.35
N GLU A 198 -16.50 -13.96 -2.38
CA GLU A 198 -15.47 -13.49 -1.45
C GLU A 198 -14.82 -14.66 -0.68
N SER A 199 -15.63 -15.63 -0.25
CA SER A 199 -15.14 -16.82 0.48
C SER A 199 -14.25 -17.69 -0.40
N LEU A 200 -14.58 -17.87 -1.68
CA LEU A 200 -13.74 -18.57 -2.66
C LEU A 200 -12.41 -17.81 -2.88
N GLY A 201 -12.47 -16.48 -2.89
CA GLY A 201 -11.32 -15.59 -2.93
C GLY A 201 -10.41 -15.64 -1.69
N LYS A 202 -10.82 -16.29 -0.60
CA LYS A 202 -10.06 -16.44 0.66
C LYS A 202 -9.55 -17.86 0.92
N LEU A 203 -9.72 -18.77 -0.04
CA LEU A 203 -9.23 -20.14 0.08
C LEU A 203 -7.70 -20.16 0.08
N ASN A 204 -7.11 -20.89 1.03
CA ASN A 204 -5.67 -21.17 1.07
C ASN A 204 -5.31 -22.46 0.30
N ARG A 205 -6.15 -22.87 -0.65
CA ARG A 205 -6.01 -24.09 -1.46
C ARG A 205 -6.32 -23.81 -2.92
N ALA A 206 -5.65 -24.54 -3.81
CA ALA A 206 -5.81 -24.39 -5.27
C ALA A 206 -7.03 -25.12 -5.87
N TYR A 207 -7.79 -25.87 -5.07
CA TYR A 207 -8.93 -26.67 -5.56
C TYR A 207 -10.23 -26.36 -4.80
N LEU A 208 -11.36 -26.57 -5.49
CA LEU A 208 -12.69 -26.55 -4.90
C LEU A 208 -13.11 -27.94 -4.42
N THR A 209 -13.85 -27.98 -3.32
CA THR A 209 -14.58 -29.18 -2.90
C THR A 209 -15.77 -29.44 -3.82
N THR A 210 -16.30 -30.66 -3.78
CA THR A 210 -17.49 -31.03 -4.56
C THR A 210 -18.70 -30.12 -4.32
N VAL A 211 -18.85 -29.58 -3.11
CA VAL A 211 -19.97 -28.68 -2.78
C VAL A 211 -19.72 -27.29 -3.33
N GLU A 212 -18.54 -26.72 -3.12
CA GLU A 212 -18.16 -25.39 -3.67
C GLU A 212 -18.25 -25.38 -5.20
N GLU A 213 -17.81 -26.47 -5.84
CA GLU A 213 -17.90 -26.66 -7.28
C GLU A 213 -19.36 -26.65 -7.76
N LYS A 214 -20.25 -27.39 -7.08
CA LYS A 214 -21.67 -27.39 -7.42
C LYS A 214 -22.32 -26.02 -7.23
N LEU A 215 -21.98 -25.31 -6.16
CA LEU A 215 -22.49 -23.97 -5.89
C LEU A 215 -22.02 -22.97 -6.96
N LEU A 216 -20.73 -22.99 -7.31
CA LEU A 216 -20.19 -22.12 -8.36
C LEU A 216 -20.84 -22.41 -9.72
N ASN A 217 -21.03 -23.68 -10.07
CA ASN A 217 -21.72 -24.07 -11.32
C ASN A 217 -23.16 -23.54 -11.40
N VAL A 218 -23.90 -23.55 -10.27
CA VAL A 218 -25.25 -22.97 -10.22
C VAL A 218 -25.19 -21.46 -10.48
N LEU A 219 -24.25 -20.76 -9.83
CA LEU A 219 -24.08 -19.32 -10.05
C LEU A 219 -23.65 -18.99 -11.49
N GLU A 220 -22.79 -19.80 -12.10
CA GLU A 220 -22.41 -19.67 -13.50
C GLU A 220 -23.61 -19.84 -14.45
N SER A 221 -24.52 -20.78 -14.15
CA SER A 221 -25.76 -20.96 -14.92
C SER A 221 -26.71 -19.78 -14.80
N GLU A 222 -26.90 -19.25 -13.59
CA GLU A 222 -27.87 -18.17 -13.33
C GLU A 222 -27.34 -16.79 -13.78
N TYR A 223 -26.04 -16.54 -13.62
CA TYR A 223 -25.44 -15.21 -13.81
C TYR A 223 -24.42 -15.13 -14.96
N GLY A 224 -23.76 -16.23 -15.32
CA GLY A 224 -22.68 -16.25 -16.33
C GLY A 224 -23.12 -16.03 -17.78
N GLY A 225 -24.43 -16.01 -18.06
CA GLY A 225 -25.00 -15.81 -19.39
C GLY A 225 -25.29 -14.35 -19.79
N LYS A 226 -25.19 -13.38 -18.88
CA LYS A 226 -25.52 -11.97 -19.18
C LYS A 226 -24.29 -11.17 -19.65
N ARG A 227 -23.74 -11.52 -20.82
CA ARG A 227 -23.01 -10.55 -21.64
C ARG A 227 -24.05 -9.64 -22.30
N ILE A 228 -24.32 -8.49 -21.70
CA ILE A 228 -24.99 -7.39 -22.41
C ILE A 228 -24.01 -6.93 -23.50
N LEU A 229 -24.46 -7.04 -24.75
CA LEU A 229 -23.82 -6.52 -25.96
C LEU A 229 -23.52 -5.02 -25.85
#